data_AF-A0A6M7WSL9-F1
#
_entry.id   AF-A0A6M7WSL9-F1
#
_cell.length_a   1.000
_cell.length_b   1.000
_cell.length_c   1.000
_cell.angle_alpha   90.00
_cell.angle_beta   90.00
_cell.angle_gamma   90.00
#
_symmetry.space_group_name_H-M   'P 1'
#
loop_
_entity.id
_entity.type
_entity.pdbx_description
1 polymer ?
#
loop_
_entity_poly.entity_id
_entity_poly.type
_entity_poly.pdbx_seq_one_letter_code
_entity_poly.pdbx_strand_id
1 'polypeptide(L)'
;MPQRRDLTIDEAVRDPMIRLVMKADGVDPRAFEKMLRSLADEQRREVPLLRSLEESSDGRGQRLSRVASAFGRARAAGEACVSW
;
A
#
# COMPACT_ATOMS: atom_id res chain seq x y z
N MET A 1 27.75 4.02 6.37
CA MET A 1 26.33 4.06 5.94
C MET A 1 25.46 3.80 7.15
N PRO A 2 24.47 4.65 7.49
CA PRO A 2 23.54 4.32 8.55
C PRO A 2 22.75 3.08 8.14
N GLN A 3 22.73 2.06 8.99
CA GLN A 3 21.89 0.87 8.80
C GLN A 3 20.44 1.35 8.82
N ARG A 4 19.79 1.36 7.66
CA ARG A 4 18.36 1.64 7.55
C ARG A 4 17.64 0.44 8.14
N ARG A 5 17.20 0.58 9.39
CA ARG A 5 16.28 -0.37 10.01
C ARG A 5 14.87 -0.10 9.50
N ASP A 6 14.14 -1.17 9.22
CA ASP A 6 12.72 -1.07 8.90
C ASP A 6 11.93 -0.66 10.14
N LEU A 7 10.93 0.20 9.94
CA LEU A 7 10.04 0.63 11.00
C LEU A 7 8.99 -0.44 11.24
N THR A 8 8.69 -0.73 12.51
CA THR A 8 7.47 -1.46 12.87
C THR A 8 6.23 -0.64 12.48
N ILE A 9 5.08 -1.31 12.34
CA ILE A 9 3.79 -0.64 12.04
C ILE A 9 3.54 0.49 13.06
N ASP A 10 3.79 0.23 14.34
CA ASP A 10 3.54 1.21 15.41
C ASP A 10 4.50 2.40 15.39
N GLU A 11 5.72 2.20 14.89
CA GLU A 11 6.70 3.27 14.69
C GLU A 11 6.35 4.09 13.45
N ALA A 12 5.95 3.43 12.34
CA ALA A 12 5.58 4.10 11.11
C ALA A 12 4.36 5.03 11.29
N VAL A 13 3.34 4.57 12.02
CA VAL A 13 2.13 5.37 12.31
C VAL A 13 2.43 6.55 13.24
N ARG A 14 3.47 6.45 14.09
CA ARG A 14 3.90 7.51 15.01
C ARG A 14 5.00 8.41 14.45
N ASP A 15 5.62 8.02 13.34
CA ASP A 15 6.69 8.78 12.72
C ASP A 15 6.17 10.15 12.24
N PRO A 16 6.84 11.26 12.62
CA PRO A 16 6.38 12.61 12.27
C PRO A 16 6.31 12.86 10.77
N MET A 17 7.25 12.32 10.00
CA MET A 17 7.30 12.53 8.55
C MET A 17 6.18 11.77 7.86
N ILE A 18 5.95 10.52 8.25
CA ILE A 18 4.83 9.72 7.72
C ILE A 18 3.50 10.38 8.07
N ARG A 19 3.29 10.83 9.32
CA ARG A 19 2.06 11.51 9.73
C ARG A 19 1.81 12.81 8.96
N LEU A 20 2.87 13.54 8.61
CA LEU A 20 2.74 14.75 7.80
C LEU A 20 2.18 14.42 6.42
N VAL A 21 2.72 13.38 5.77
CA VAL A 21 2.25 12.92 4.44
C VAL A 21 0.81 12.39 4.53
N MET A 22 0.51 11.55 5.52
CA MET A 22 -0.86 11.04 5.72
C MET A 22 -1.88 12.17 5.87
N LYS A 23 -1.52 13.23 6.60
CA LYS A 23 -2.38 14.40 6.75
C LYS A 23 -2.58 15.13 5.42
N ALA A 24 -1.51 15.28 4.63
CA ALA A 24 -1.60 15.92 3.31
C ALA A 24 -2.53 15.13 2.36
N ASP A 25 -2.52 13.81 2.48
CA ASP A 25 -3.33 12.90 1.66
C ASP A 25 -4.72 12.60 2.27
N GLY A 26 -5.06 13.18 3.42
CA GLY A 26 -6.35 12.94 4.09
C GLY A 26 -6.53 11.53 4.66
N VAL A 27 -5.45 10.82 4.94
CA VAL A 27 -5.45 9.46 5.48
C VAL A 27 -5.56 9.48 7.00
N ASP A 28 -6.52 8.73 7.57
CA ASP A 28 -6.63 8.52 9.01
C ASP A 28 -5.56 7.54 9.53
N PRO A 29 -4.71 7.94 10.50
CA PRO A 29 -3.69 7.08 11.08
C PRO A 29 -4.21 5.75 11.64
N ARG A 30 -5.40 5.76 12.27
CA ARG A 30 -5.96 4.53 12.86
C ARG A 30 -6.46 3.57 11.78
N ALA A 31 -7.10 4.08 10.73
CA ALA A 31 -7.49 3.28 9.57
C ALA A 31 -6.27 2.66 8.86
N PHE A 32 -5.20 3.44 8.68
CA PHE A 32 -3.96 2.98 8.07
C PHE A 32 -3.28 1.87 8.90
N GLU A 33 -3.18 2.05 10.22
CA GLU A 33 -2.66 1.02 11.12
C GLU A 33 -3.44 -0.29 11.00
N LYS A 34 -4.78 -0.20 11.04
CA LYS A 34 -5.65 -1.38 10.92
C LYS A 34 -5.47 -2.11 9.59
N MET A 35 -5.32 -1.36 8.49
CA MET A 35 -5.03 -1.92 7.17
C MET A 35 -3.69 -2.65 7.16
N LEU A 36 -2.63 -2.04 7.67
CA LEU A 36 -1.30 -2.67 7.74
C LEU A 36 -1.31 -3.94 8.61
N ARG A 37 -2.02 -3.93 9.73
CA ARG A 37 -2.20 -5.11 10.59
C ARG A 37 -2.94 -6.24 9.86
N SER A 38 -4.02 -5.93 9.16
CA SER A 38 -4.77 -6.92 8.35
C SER A 38 -3.87 -7.57 7.29
N LEU A 39 -3.09 -6.76 6.56
CA LEU A 39 -2.17 -7.26 5.55
C LEU A 39 -1.06 -8.14 6.15
N ALA A 40 -0.52 -7.75 7.32
CA ALA A 40 0.48 -8.56 8.01
C ALA A 40 -0.11 -9.90 8.49
N ASP A 41 -1.36 -9.91 8.94
CA ASP A 41 -2.05 -11.14 9.36
C ASP A 41 -2.39 -12.05 8.17
N GLU A 42 -2.75 -11.49 7.02
CA GLU A 42 -2.92 -12.24 5.77
C GLU A 42 -1.61 -12.88 5.32
N GLN A 43 -0.50 -12.14 5.32
CA GLN A 43 0.82 -12.68 5.00
C GLN A 43 1.21 -13.83 5.93
N ARG A 44 0.96 -13.71 7.24
CA ARG A 44 1.24 -14.80 8.20
C ARG A 44 0.45 -16.07 7.91
N ARG A 45 -0.77 -15.95 7.39
CA ARG A 45 -1.60 -17.12 7.02
C ARG A 45 -1.14 -17.80 5.74
N GLU A 46 -0.54 -17.08 4.80
CA GLU A 46 0.03 -17.65 3.57
C GLU A 46 1.42 -18.32 3.78
N VAL A 47 2.07 -18.08 4.92
CA VAL A 47 3.37 -18.66 5.28
C VAL A 47 3.18 -20.00 6.02
N PRO A 48 2.57 -20.99 5.36
CA PRO A 48 3.28 -22.27 5.18
C PRO A 48 3.82 -22.50 3.76
N LEU A 49 3.50 -21.66 2.76
CA LEU A 49 3.82 -21.95 1.35
C LEU A 49 4.98 -21.14 0.76
N LEU A 50 5.40 -20.05 1.39
CA LEU A 50 6.44 -19.15 0.83
C LEU A 50 7.89 -19.55 1.15
N ARG A 51 8.15 -20.65 1.85
CA ARG A 51 9.53 -21.20 1.94
C ARG A 51 9.95 -21.97 0.68
N SER A 52 9.02 -22.17 -0.26
CA SER A 52 9.24 -22.85 -1.54
C SER A 52 9.28 -21.91 -2.76
N LEU A 53 9.08 -20.59 -2.58
CA LEU A 53 8.88 -19.63 -3.68
C LEU A 53 10.06 -18.67 -3.86
N GLU A 54 11.30 -19.11 -3.62
CA GLU A 54 12.48 -18.45 -4.21
C GLU A 54 12.79 -18.99 -5.62
N GLU A 55 12.10 -20.05 -6.06
CA GLU A 55 12.33 -20.68 -7.37
C GLU A 55 11.03 -20.79 -8.16
N SER A 56 10.49 -19.67 -8.63
CA SER A 56 9.76 -19.62 -9.91
C SER A 56 9.39 -18.17 -10.24
N SER A 57 10.27 -17.50 -10.98
CA SER A 57 9.92 -16.30 -11.72
C SER A 57 9.12 -16.71 -12.97
N ASP A 58 7.79 -16.70 -12.90
CA ASP A 58 6.97 -16.37 -14.07
C ASP A 58 5.51 -16.14 -13.68
N GLY A 59 4.88 -15.04 -14.10
CA GLY A 59 3.41 -14.94 -14.10
C GLY A 59 2.70 -13.96 -13.15
N ARG A 60 3.39 -13.04 -12.44
CA ARG A 60 2.71 -12.01 -11.59
C ARG A 60 2.09 -10.82 -12.34
N GLY A 61 2.02 -10.84 -13.67
CA GLY A 61 1.55 -9.70 -14.47
C GLY A 61 0.02 -9.53 -14.59
N GLN A 62 -0.78 -10.56 -14.29
CA GLN A 62 -2.19 -10.57 -14.73
C GLN A 62 -3.23 -10.30 -13.63
N ARG A 63 -2.85 -10.26 -12.34
CA ARG A 63 -3.83 -10.21 -11.23
C ARG A 63 -3.98 -8.85 -10.54
N LEU A 64 -3.14 -7.88 -10.85
CA LEU A 64 -3.20 -6.51 -10.31
C LEU A 64 -4.33 -5.66 -10.94
N SER A 65 -4.88 -6.07 -12.08
CA SER A 65 -5.89 -5.30 -12.83
C SER A 65 -7.26 -5.26 -12.17
N ARG A 66 -7.57 -6.19 -11.24
CA ARG A 66 -8.93 -6.35 -10.71
C ARG A 66 -9.24 -5.48 -9.49
N VAL A 67 -8.22 -4.95 -8.79
CA VAL A 67 -8.42 -4.10 -7.59
C VAL A 67 -8.40 -2.60 -7.94
N ALA A 68 -7.71 -2.21 -9.01
CA ALA A 68 -7.63 -0.81 -9.45
C ALA A 68 -8.98 -0.24 -9.95
N SER A 69 -9.92 -1.07 -10.41
CA SER A 69 -11.21 -0.58 -10.93
C SER A 69 -12.14 -0.01 -9.84
N ALA A 70 -11.90 -0.34 -8.57
CA ALA A 70 -12.73 0.13 -7.46
C ALA A 70 -12.41 1.59 -7.04
N PHE A 71 -11.23 2.10 -7.37
CA PHE A 71 -10.79 3.44 -6.98
C PHE A 71 -10.94 4.50 -8.09
N GLY A 72 -11.35 4.10 -9.31
CA GLY A 72 -11.27 4.94 -10.51
C GLY A 72 -12.58 5.56 -11.02
N ARG A 73 -13.65 5.67 -10.22
CA ARG A 73 -14.90 6.32 -10.67
C ARG A 73 -15.25 7.57 -9.87
N ALA A 74 -14.28 8.48 -9.78
CA ALA A 74 -14.59 9.89 -9.54
C ALA A 74 -15.05 10.51 -10.88
N ARG A 75 -16.29 10.99 -10.87
CA ARG A 75 -16.96 11.71 -11.97
C ARG A 75 -16.08 12.90 -12.40
N ALA A 76 -15.46 12.82 -13.58
CA ALA A 76 -14.89 14.00 -14.24
C ALA A 76 -16.07 14.91 -14.63
N ALA A 77 -16.39 15.85 -13.74
CA ALA A 77 -17.07 17.08 -14.11
C ALA A 77 -16.16 17.79 -15.12
N GLY A 78 -16.73 18.18 -16.24
CA GLY A 78 -15.97 18.72 -17.37
C GLY A 78 -15.24 19.99 -17.01
N GLU A 79 -14.06 20.14 -17.59
CA GLU A 79 -13.55 21.43 -18.05
C GLU A 79 -12.43 21.20 -19.06
N ALA A 80 -12.34 22.16 -19.96
CA ALA A 80 -11.81 22.05 -21.30
C ALA A 80 -10.30 21.75 -21.37
N CYS A 81 -9.93 21.01 -22.42
CA CYS A 81 -8.57 20.92 -22.92
C CYS A 81 -8.05 22.33 -23.23
N VAL A 82 -6.94 22.73 -22.61
CA VAL A 82 -6.07 23.76 -23.15
C VAL A 82 -4.67 23.17 -23.26
N SER A 83 -4.20 23.09 -24.49
CA SER A 83 -2.85 22.71 -24.91
C SER A 83 -1.87 23.85 -24.65
N TRP A 84 -0.70 23.53 -24.11
CA TRP A 84 0.57 24.21 -24.37
C TRP A 84 1.68 23.16 -24.49
#